data_AF-E8LD59-F1
#
_entry.id   AF-E8LD59-F1
#
_cell.length_a   1.000
_cell.length_b   1.000
_cell.length_c   1.000
_cell.angle_alpha   90.00
_cell.angle_beta   90.00
_cell.angle_gamma   90.00
#
_symmetry.space_group_name_H-M   'P 1'
#
loop_
_entity.id
_entity.type
_entity.pdbx_description
1 polymer ?
#
loop_
_entity_poly.entity_id
_entity_poly.type
_entity_poly.pdbx_seq_one_letter_code
_entity_poly.pdbx_strand_id
1 'polypeptide(L)'
;MKLLFSLTSLFLLICSTALAYDNEPNGFKGLKWGTSIEEFKNVYPNATLQKQQPGEYNPANIITYIVPINESKLSGITITSPFRYSFYNNKLESVLVTFTGKDNYETLNKQKILLNRMSMIYGEINESSGNNIDEFIPGLSTSYYNFNYCWKGTTTTINLNGSYKEPNLSSYLSISISSVEIRKQWLSKVKPIDKTEWSKIRKNIISEYRSDW
;
A
#
# COMPACT_ATOMS: atom_id res chain seq x y z
N MET A 1 -16.05 -32.40 -49.12
CA MET A 1 -14.92 -31.61 -48.58
C MET A 1 -15.40 -30.26 -48.04
N LYS A 2 -16.16 -30.23 -46.95
CA LYS A 2 -16.56 -28.98 -46.26
C LYS A 2 -17.01 -29.33 -44.84
N LEU A 3 -16.09 -29.69 -43.94
CA LEU A 3 -16.37 -29.81 -42.49
C LEU A 3 -15.11 -30.23 -41.71
N LEU A 4 -13.98 -29.55 -41.93
CA LEU A 4 -12.76 -29.85 -41.16
C LEU A 4 -11.88 -28.61 -40.90
N PHE A 5 -12.52 -27.44 -40.78
CA PHE A 5 -11.82 -26.17 -40.53
C PHE A 5 -12.47 -25.33 -39.42
N SER A 6 -13.13 -25.96 -38.45
CA SER A 6 -13.81 -25.23 -37.35
C SER A 6 -13.38 -25.62 -35.94
N LEU A 7 -12.56 -26.65 -35.72
CA LEU A 7 -12.18 -27.07 -34.37
C LEU A 7 -10.82 -26.54 -33.88
N THR A 8 -9.95 -26.06 -34.77
CA THR A 8 -8.60 -25.57 -34.39
C THR A 8 -8.57 -24.09 -33.99
N SER A 9 -9.61 -23.30 -34.29
CA SER A 9 -9.70 -21.90 -33.84
C SER A 9 -10.21 -21.72 -32.41
N LEU A 10 -10.66 -22.78 -31.73
CA LEU A 10 -11.24 -22.66 -30.38
C LEU A 10 -10.18 -22.77 -29.25
N PHE A 11 -8.93 -23.12 -29.56
CA PHE A 11 -7.85 -23.29 -28.56
C PHE A 11 -6.97 -22.04 -28.34
N LEU A 12 -7.23 -20.93 -29.05
CA LEU A 12 -6.46 -19.68 -28.91
C LEU A 12 -7.13 -18.65 -27.97
N LEU A 13 -8.16 -19.05 -27.23
CA LEU A 13 -8.54 -18.36 -25.99
C LEU A 13 -7.58 -18.82 -24.88
N ILE A 14 -6.30 -18.53 -25.04
CA ILE A 14 -5.40 -18.42 -23.90
C ILE A 14 -5.94 -17.20 -23.18
N CYS A 15 -6.89 -17.41 -22.26
CA CYS A 15 -7.23 -16.44 -21.26
C CYS A 15 -5.88 -15.98 -20.71
N SER A 16 -5.51 -14.74 -20.98
CA SER A 16 -4.45 -14.04 -20.27
C SER A 16 -4.95 -13.87 -18.84
N THR A 17 -4.99 -14.99 -18.10
CA THR A 17 -5.07 -15.01 -16.66
C THR A 17 -3.79 -14.33 -16.24
N ALA A 18 -3.89 -13.05 -15.85
CA ALA A 18 -2.85 -12.42 -15.06
C ALA A 18 -2.54 -13.41 -13.95
N LEU A 19 -1.37 -14.05 -14.01
CA LEU A 19 -1.01 -15.05 -13.03
C LEU A 19 -0.88 -14.33 -11.70
N ALA A 20 -1.67 -14.76 -10.72
CA ALA A 20 -1.47 -14.38 -9.34
C ALA A 20 -0.02 -14.67 -8.96
N TYR A 21 0.61 -13.79 -8.19
CA TYR A 21 1.90 -14.12 -7.59
C TYR A 21 1.73 -15.24 -6.56
N ASP A 22 2.83 -15.93 -6.24
CA ASP A 22 2.80 -17.07 -5.32
C ASP A 22 2.22 -16.67 -3.96
N ASN A 23 1.38 -17.51 -3.37
CA ASN A 23 0.76 -17.25 -2.06
C ASN A 23 -0.02 -15.92 -1.98
N GLU A 24 -0.66 -15.49 -3.08
CA GLU A 24 -1.55 -14.34 -3.09
C GLU A 24 -2.59 -14.41 -1.95
N PRO A 25 -2.55 -13.48 -0.97
CA PRO A 25 -3.49 -13.50 0.14
C PRO A 25 -4.86 -13.00 -0.33
N ASN A 26 -5.93 -13.45 0.32
CA ASN A 26 -7.30 -12.97 0.09
C ASN A 26 -7.78 -11.98 1.16
N GLY A 27 -6.83 -11.42 1.91
CA GLY A 27 -7.10 -10.64 3.11
C GLY A 27 -5.86 -10.36 3.94
N PHE A 28 -6.05 -9.93 5.19
CA PHE A 28 -4.97 -9.67 6.15
C PHE A 28 -5.38 -10.05 7.57
N LYS A 29 -4.53 -10.81 8.26
CA LYS A 29 -4.70 -11.22 9.67
C LYS A 29 -6.11 -11.74 10.03
N GLY A 30 -6.66 -12.60 9.18
CA GLY A 30 -7.96 -13.25 9.42
C GLY A 30 -9.17 -12.49 8.90
N LEU A 31 -8.99 -11.26 8.39
CA LEU A 31 -10.03 -10.52 7.69
C LEU A 31 -9.87 -10.70 6.18
N LYS A 32 -10.98 -10.93 5.47
CA LYS A 32 -10.98 -11.02 4.01
C LYS A 32 -11.20 -9.63 3.39
N TRP A 33 -10.80 -9.45 2.14
CA TRP A 33 -11.23 -8.26 1.40
C TRP A 33 -12.75 -8.21 1.32
N GLY A 34 -13.30 -7.01 1.46
CA GLY A 34 -14.76 -6.83 1.47
C GLY A 34 -15.41 -6.95 2.85
N THR A 35 -14.71 -7.40 3.90
CA THR A 35 -15.23 -7.43 5.27
C THR A 35 -15.79 -6.06 5.68
N SER A 36 -16.97 -6.06 6.28
CA SER A 36 -17.64 -4.83 6.71
C SER A 36 -16.99 -4.19 7.93
N ILE A 37 -17.27 -2.91 8.19
CA ILE A 37 -16.78 -2.23 9.40
C ILE A 37 -17.33 -2.89 10.67
N GLU A 38 -18.57 -3.40 10.62
CA GLU A 38 -19.21 -4.10 11.74
C GLU A 38 -18.47 -5.40 12.07
N GLU A 39 -18.26 -6.26 11.07
CA GLU A 39 -17.49 -7.49 11.22
C GLU A 39 -16.05 -7.22 11.66
N PHE A 40 -15.42 -6.17 11.11
CA PHE A 40 -14.09 -5.72 11.51
C PHE A 40 -14.04 -5.36 13.00
N LYS A 41 -15.02 -4.60 13.50
CA LYS A 41 -15.08 -4.19 14.91
C LYS A 41 -15.30 -5.37 15.86
N ASN A 42 -16.00 -6.41 15.41
CA ASN A 42 -16.14 -7.65 16.18
C ASN A 42 -14.78 -8.37 16.35
N VAL A 43 -13.92 -8.31 15.33
CA VAL A 43 -12.55 -8.89 15.38
C VAL A 43 -11.57 -7.98 16.14
N TYR A 44 -11.71 -6.67 15.97
CA TYR A 44 -10.86 -5.66 16.61
C TYR A 44 -11.69 -4.65 17.42
N PRO A 45 -12.21 -5.05 18.61
CA PRO A 45 -13.07 -4.19 19.41
C PRO A 45 -12.36 -2.92 19.93
N ASN A 46 -11.03 -2.96 20.02
CA ASN A 46 -10.20 -1.84 20.46
C ASN A 46 -9.75 -0.92 19.30
N ALA A 47 -10.26 -1.13 18.09
CA ALA A 47 -9.93 -0.29 16.94
C ALA A 47 -10.52 1.12 17.11
N THR A 48 -9.72 2.14 16.82
CA THR A 48 -10.16 3.55 16.90
C THR A 48 -10.27 4.16 15.52
N LEU A 49 -11.28 5.00 15.29
CA LEU A 49 -11.41 5.73 14.03
C LEU A 49 -10.28 6.75 13.93
N GLN A 50 -9.53 6.73 12.83
CA GLN A 50 -8.58 7.79 12.51
C GLN A 50 -9.37 9.05 12.16
N LYS A 51 -9.28 10.08 13.00
CA LYS A 51 -9.83 11.40 12.69
C LYS A 51 -9.05 12.00 11.53
N GLN A 52 -9.77 12.47 10.51
CA GLN A 52 -9.19 13.26 9.44
C GLN A 52 -8.72 14.59 10.01
N GLN A 53 -7.55 15.04 9.57
CA GLN A 53 -7.08 16.38 9.90
C GLN A 53 -7.76 17.42 8.99
N PRO A 54 -7.94 18.66 9.44
CA PRO A 54 -8.33 19.77 8.56
C PRO A 54 -7.40 19.83 7.34
N GLY A 55 -7.99 20.01 6.15
CA GLY A 55 -7.26 20.04 4.88
C GLY A 55 -6.75 18.69 4.35
N GLU A 56 -7.02 17.55 5.03
CA GLU A 56 -6.63 16.23 4.54
C GLU A 56 -7.47 15.84 3.30
N TYR A 57 -6.79 15.61 2.18
CA TYR A 57 -7.45 15.19 0.95
C TYR A 57 -7.95 13.74 1.06
N ASN A 58 -9.26 13.57 1.17
CA ASN A 58 -9.92 12.26 1.12
C ASN A 58 -10.88 12.18 -0.08
N PRO A 59 -10.40 11.75 -1.26
CA PRO A 59 -11.14 11.86 -2.52
C PRO A 59 -12.43 11.03 -2.60
N ALA A 60 -12.60 10.04 -1.72
CA ALA A 60 -13.67 9.05 -1.90
C ALA A 60 -14.23 8.52 -0.58
N ASN A 61 -14.19 9.33 0.47
CA ASN A 61 -14.70 8.96 1.79
C ASN A 61 -14.12 7.64 2.32
N ILE A 62 -12.81 7.46 2.15
CA ILE A 62 -12.10 6.34 2.80
C ILE A 62 -12.21 6.53 4.30
N ILE A 63 -12.70 5.49 4.99
CA ILE A 63 -12.77 5.45 6.45
C ILE A 63 -11.58 4.63 6.93
N THR A 64 -10.75 5.19 7.79
CA THR A 64 -9.56 4.49 8.28
C THR A 64 -9.69 4.21 9.78
N TYR A 65 -9.47 2.96 10.17
CA TYR A 65 -9.38 2.53 11.56
C TYR A 65 -7.95 2.18 11.93
N ILE A 66 -7.56 2.54 13.15
CA ILE A 66 -6.28 2.26 13.75
C ILE A 66 -6.44 1.08 14.71
N VAL A 67 -5.66 0.02 14.52
CA VAL A 67 -5.62 -1.14 15.41
C VAL A 67 -4.29 -1.11 16.16
N PRO A 68 -4.30 -0.94 17.50
CA PRO A 68 -3.09 -1.01 18.32
C PRO A 68 -2.34 -2.32 18.10
N ILE A 69 -1.01 -2.24 18.13
CA ILE A 69 -0.14 -3.42 18.03
C ILE A 69 0.47 -3.73 19.40
N ASN A 70 0.41 -5.00 19.80
CA ASN A 70 1.17 -5.51 20.95
C ASN A 70 2.41 -6.22 20.39
N GLU A 71 3.58 -5.58 20.49
CA GLU A 71 4.90 -6.10 20.11
C GLU A 71 4.91 -7.02 18.88
N SER A 72 4.19 -6.60 17.84
CA SER A 72 3.93 -7.46 16.69
C SER A 72 5.12 -7.46 15.74
N LYS A 73 5.47 -8.64 15.24
CA LYS A 73 6.47 -8.80 14.18
C LYS A 73 5.77 -9.26 12.89
N LEU A 74 6.24 -8.79 11.75
CA LEU A 74 5.94 -9.38 10.45
C LEU A 74 7.25 -9.86 9.85
N SER A 75 7.29 -11.14 9.47
CA SER A 75 8.50 -11.74 8.90
C SER A 75 9.74 -11.42 9.74
N GLY A 76 9.67 -11.60 11.07
CA GLY A 76 10.77 -11.33 12.01
C GLY A 76 11.15 -9.86 12.25
N ILE A 77 10.54 -8.90 11.56
CA ILE A 77 10.79 -7.46 11.75
C ILE A 77 9.69 -6.86 12.63
N THR A 78 10.10 -6.10 13.65
CA THR A 78 9.19 -5.38 14.55
C THR A 78 8.42 -4.31 13.78
N ILE A 79 7.09 -4.35 13.92
CA ILE A 79 6.19 -3.32 13.40
C ILE A 79 6.26 -2.12 14.37
N THR A 80 6.41 -0.92 13.84
CA THR A 80 6.69 0.28 14.65
C THR A 80 5.51 1.22 14.79
N SER A 81 4.37 0.90 14.19
CA SER A 81 3.14 1.67 14.35
C SER A 81 1.90 0.78 14.33
N PRO A 82 0.79 1.24 14.93
CA PRO A 82 -0.51 0.60 14.77
C PRO A 82 -0.86 0.31 13.30
N PHE A 83 -1.57 -0.79 13.06
CA PHE A 83 -2.10 -1.07 11.72
C PHE A 83 -3.15 -0.04 11.35
N ARG A 84 -3.17 0.38 10.09
CA ARG A 84 -4.25 1.21 9.55
C ARG A 84 -5.05 0.39 8.55
N TYR A 85 -6.32 0.14 8.87
CA TYR A 85 -7.27 -0.54 8.00
C TYR A 85 -8.15 0.51 7.33
N SER A 86 -8.15 0.53 6.00
CA SER A 86 -8.93 1.47 5.20
C SER A 86 -10.12 0.78 4.55
N PHE A 87 -11.27 1.44 4.64
CA PHE A 87 -12.55 0.95 4.15
C PHE A 87 -13.08 1.89 3.07
N TYR A 88 -13.52 1.31 1.97
CA TYR A 88 -14.24 2.01 0.91
C TYR A 88 -15.66 1.45 0.85
N ASN A 89 -16.69 2.31 0.92
CA ASN A 89 -18.10 1.89 0.90
C ASN A 89 -18.41 0.74 1.89
N ASN A 90 -17.96 0.88 3.14
CA ASN A 90 -18.12 -0.13 4.19
C ASN A 90 -17.48 -1.50 3.86
N LYS A 91 -16.45 -1.54 3.02
CA LYS A 91 -15.72 -2.76 2.67
C LYS A 91 -14.23 -2.59 2.92
N LEU A 92 -13.61 -3.55 3.60
CA LEU A 92 -12.17 -3.57 3.84
C LEU A 92 -11.45 -3.59 2.50
N GLU A 93 -10.69 -2.54 2.23
CA GLU A 93 -10.02 -2.29 0.96
C GLU A 93 -8.51 -2.46 1.10
N SER A 94 -7.90 -1.90 2.14
CA SER A 94 -6.46 -2.01 2.32
C SER A 94 -6.01 -1.96 3.77
N VAL A 95 -4.78 -2.41 3.98
CA VAL A 95 -4.06 -2.31 5.23
C VAL A 95 -2.70 -1.68 4.99
N LEU A 96 -2.32 -0.75 5.85
CA LEU A 96 -0.98 -0.18 5.91
C LEU A 96 -0.27 -0.66 7.18
N VAL A 97 0.96 -1.16 6.99
CA VAL A 97 1.84 -1.61 8.06
C VAL A 97 3.15 -0.82 7.98
N THR A 98 3.56 -0.18 9.07
CA THR A 98 4.76 0.66 9.10
C THR A 98 5.90 -0.02 9.86
N PHE A 99 7.11 0.05 9.31
CA PHE A 99 8.33 -0.57 9.84
C PHE A 99 9.48 0.42 10.03
N THR A 100 9.24 1.72 9.86
CA THR A 100 10.24 2.80 9.99
C THR A 100 11.12 2.58 11.22
N GLY A 101 12.43 2.55 11.01
CA GLY A 101 13.44 2.48 12.05
C GLY A 101 13.69 3.85 12.70
N LYS A 102 14.59 3.88 13.69
CA LYS A 102 14.94 5.13 14.39
C LYS A 102 15.75 6.10 13.53
N ASP A 103 16.40 5.58 12.49
CA ASP A 103 17.28 6.31 11.58
C ASP A 103 17.28 5.66 10.18
N ASN A 104 17.96 6.31 9.22
CA ASN A 104 18.05 5.82 7.85
C ASN A 104 18.74 4.47 7.71
N TYR A 105 19.73 4.16 8.57
CA TYR A 105 20.46 2.89 8.53
C TYR A 105 19.56 1.72 8.95
N GLU A 106 18.86 1.87 10.08
CA GLU A 106 17.94 0.86 10.57
C GLU A 106 16.77 0.65 9.59
N THR A 107 16.22 1.73 9.04
CA THR A 107 15.13 1.65 8.05
C THR A 107 15.59 0.93 6.78
N LEU A 108 16.78 1.25 6.25
CA LEU A 108 17.33 0.59 5.07
C LEU A 108 17.56 -0.91 5.31
N ASN A 109 18.15 -1.26 6.46
CA ASN A 109 18.36 -2.66 6.82
C ASN A 109 17.04 -3.43 6.89
N LYS A 110 16.02 -2.86 7.54
CA LYS A 110 14.67 -3.46 7.57
C LYS A 110 14.07 -3.61 6.17
N GLN A 111 14.21 -2.60 5.31
CA GLN A 111 13.69 -2.67 3.94
C GLN A 111 14.35 -3.79 3.14
N LYS A 112 15.67 -3.94 3.21
CA LYS A 112 16.40 -5.02 2.52
C LYS A 112 15.96 -6.40 3.00
N ILE A 113 15.80 -6.59 4.32
CA ILE A 113 15.31 -7.84 4.89
C ILE A 113 13.88 -8.13 4.44
N LEU A 114 12.99 -7.13 4.48
CA LEU A 114 11.60 -7.29 4.04
C LEU A 114 11.53 -7.62 2.54
N LEU A 115 12.25 -6.90 1.68
CA LEU A 115 12.28 -7.13 0.24
C LEU A 115 12.71 -8.56 -0.08
N ASN A 116 13.79 -9.04 0.54
CA ASN A 116 14.27 -10.41 0.36
C ASN A 116 13.22 -11.44 0.80
N ARG A 117 12.65 -11.28 2.01
CA ARG A 117 11.65 -12.22 2.55
C ARG A 117 10.36 -12.21 1.75
N MET A 118 9.90 -11.04 1.30
CA MET A 118 8.71 -10.93 0.46
C MET A 118 8.93 -11.58 -0.90
N SER A 119 10.11 -11.42 -1.50
CA SER A 119 10.45 -12.09 -2.76
C SER A 119 10.47 -13.62 -2.60
N MET A 120 10.87 -14.14 -1.44
CA MET A 120 10.80 -15.58 -1.15
C MET A 120 9.35 -16.09 -0.99
N ILE A 121 8.44 -15.26 -0.48
CA ILE A 121 7.05 -15.66 -0.21
C ILE A 121 6.17 -15.48 -1.45
N TYR A 122 6.36 -14.38 -2.16
CA TYR A 122 5.49 -13.92 -3.25
C TYR A 122 6.14 -14.02 -4.63
N GLY A 123 7.38 -14.50 -4.73
CA GLY A 123 8.10 -14.59 -5.99
C GLY A 123 8.57 -13.23 -6.52
N GLU A 124 8.75 -13.16 -7.83
CA GLU A 124 9.32 -11.99 -8.50
C GLU A 124 8.44 -10.73 -8.38
N ILE A 125 9.10 -9.58 -8.30
CA ILE A 125 8.45 -8.27 -8.26
C ILE A 125 7.88 -7.97 -9.65
N ASN A 126 6.59 -7.65 -9.73
CA ASN A 126 5.94 -7.35 -11.01
C ASN A 126 6.29 -5.94 -11.52
N GLU A 127 6.35 -4.96 -10.62
CA GLU A 127 6.68 -3.58 -10.95
C GLU A 127 7.56 -2.95 -9.87
N SER A 128 8.55 -2.16 -10.29
CA SER A 128 9.36 -1.35 -9.39
C SER A 128 9.45 0.08 -9.92
N SER A 129 9.41 1.06 -9.03
CA SER A 129 9.62 2.46 -9.38
C SER A 129 10.41 3.20 -8.30
N GLY A 130 11.03 4.32 -8.69
CA GLY A 130 11.93 5.09 -7.83
C GLY A 130 13.40 4.75 -8.10
N ASN A 131 14.24 4.98 -7.10
CA ASN A 131 15.68 4.74 -7.14
C ASN A 131 16.01 3.23 -7.00
N ASN A 132 17.28 2.87 -7.20
CA ASN A 132 17.78 1.54 -6.83
C ASN A 132 18.24 1.52 -5.35
N ILE A 133 17.74 0.57 -4.56
CA ILE A 133 18.01 0.52 -3.10
C ILE A 133 19.49 0.33 -2.78
N ASP A 134 20.26 -0.25 -3.70
CA ASP A 134 21.70 -0.44 -3.53
C ASP A 134 22.52 0.83 -3.81
N GLU A 135 21.92 1.86 -4.41
CA GLU A 135 22.55 3.17 -4.61
C GLU A 135 22.45 4.07 -3.38
N PHE A 136 21.48 3.81 -2.49
CA PHE A 136 21.31 4.63 -1.29
C PHE A 136 22.30 4.21 -0.21
N ILE A 137 23.20 5.14 0.12
CA ILE A 137 24.15 5.01 1.23
C ILE A 137 23.78 6.05 2.30
N PRO A 138 23.26 5.63 3.47
CA PRO A 138 22.92 6.55 4.55
C PRO A 138 24.12 7.39 4.98
N GLY A 139 23.91 8.66 5.32
CA GLY A 139 24.98 9.58 5.73
C GLY A 139 25.91 10.08 4.62
N LEU A 140 25.89 9.50 3.41
CA LEU A 140 26.65 9.99 2.24
C LEU A 140 25.76 10.60 1.16
N SER A 141 24.47 10.29 1.20
CA SER A 141 23.50 10.79 0.22
C SER A 141 23.11 12.24 0.52
N THR A 142 22.98 13.08 -0.51
CA THR A 142 22.51 14.48 -0.38
C THR A 142 21.11 14.70 -0.95
N SER A 143 20.51 13.64 -1.48
CA SER A 143 19.25 13.67 -2.23
C SER A 143 18.13 12.93 -1.51
N TYR A 144 16.91 13.18 -1.95
CA TYR A 144 15.75 12.38 -1.57
C TYR A 144 15.72 11.09 -2.39
N TYR A 145 15.52 9.96 -1.73
CA TYR A 145 15.38 8.66 -2.36
C TYR A 145 14.01 8.08 -2.07
N ASN A 146 13.39 7.47 -3.08
CA ASN A 146 12.15 6.73 -2.93
C ASN A 146 12.22 5.38 -3.64
N PHE A 147 11.45 4.43 -3.13
CA PHE A 147 11.43 3.05 -3.60
C PHE A 147 10.00 2.53 -3.49
N ASN A 148 9.52 1.90 -4.55
CA ASN A 148 8.29 1.14 -4.54
C ASN A 148 8.54 -0.19 -5.26
N TYR A 149 8.23 -1.28 -4.57
CA TYR A 149 8.24 -2.64 -5.12
C TYR A 149 6.84 -3.23 -5.02
N CYS A 150 6.30 -3.71 -6.14
CA CYS A 150 4.92 -4.08 -6.29
C CYS A 150 4.77 -5.54 -6.74
N TRP A 151 3.99 -6.31 -5.96
CA TRP A 151 3.46 -7.60 -6.37
C TRP A 151 1.99 -7.42 -6.73
N LYS A 152 1.67 -7.65 -8.00
CA LYS A 152 0.34 -7.50 -8.60
C LYS A 152 -0.27 -8.86 -8.82
N GLY A 153 -1.25 -9.20 -7.98
CA GLY A 153 -2.05 -10.39 -8.17
C GLY A 153 -3.41 -10.08 -8.76
N THR A 154 -4.26 -11.10 -8.80
CA THR A 154 -5.63 -11.00 -9.32
C THR A 154 -6.61 -10.42 -8.30
N THR A 155 -6.35 -10.68 -7.02
CA THR A 155 -7.18 -10.39 -5.87
C THR A 155 -6.57 -9.29 -4.99
N THR A 156 -5.24 -9.25 -4.89
CA THR A 156 -4.46 -8.43 -3.98
C THR A 156 -3.27 -7.78 -4.67
N THR A 157 -3.03 -6.52 -4.34
CA THR A 157 -1.76 -5.84 -4.64
C THR A 157 -1.01 -5.59 -3.34
N ILE A 158 0.28 -5.93 -3.32
CA ILE A 158 1.20 -5.64 -2.21
C ILE A 158 2.26 -4.65 -2.70
N ASN A 159 2.46 -3.58 -1.94
CA ASN A 159 3.51 -2.60 -2.18
C ASN A 159 4.43 -2.50 -0.98
N LEU A 160 5.73 -2.68 -1.17
CA LEU A 160 6.76 -2.28 -0.21
C LEU A 160 7.27 -0.90 -0.62
N ASN A 161 7.09 0.10 0.25
CA ASN A 161 7.48 1.48 0.00
C ASN A 161 8.56 1.91 0.97
N GLY A 162 9.62 2.51 0.45
CA GLY A 162 10.68 3.16 1.23
C GLY A 162 10.89 4.59 0.77
N SER A 163 11.15 5.50 1.70
CA SER A 163 11.62 6.84 1.36
C SER A 163 12.63 7.34 2.37
N TYR A 164 13.65 8.06 1.90
CA TYR A 164 14.77 8.52 2.70
C TYR A 164 15.11 9.95 2.32
N LYS A 165 15.32 10.79 3.33
CA LYS A 165 15.76 12.16 3.15
C LYS A 165 16.98 12.42 4.02
N GLU A 166 18.03 12.87 3.36
CA GLU A 166 19.24 13.42 3.98
C GLU A 166 19.29 14.93 3.76
N PRO A 167 19.97 15.71 4.63
CA PRO A 167 20.66 15.31 5.86
C PRO A 167 19.73 15.19 7.09
N ASN A 168 18.42 15.38 6.91
CA ASN A 168 17.46 15.41 8.03
C ASN A 168 17.22 14.04 8.69
N LEU A 169 17.93 12.99 8.27
CA LEU A 169 17.83 11.60 8.75
C LEU A 169 16.39 11.09 8.89
N SER A 170 15.47 11.57 8.05
CA SER A 170 14.08 11.14 8.09
C SER A 170 13.85 10.06 7.04
N SER A 171 13.36 8.90 7.48
CA SER A 171 12.95 7.83 6.60
C SER A 171 11.53 7.36 6.91
N TYR A 172 10.96 6.65 5.95
CA TYR A 172 9.66 6.01 6.08
C TYR A 172 9.70 4.67 5.35
N LEU A 173 9.16 3.64 5.98
CA LEU A 173 9.08 2.30 5.42
C LEU A 173 7.72 1.69 5.75
N SER A 174 7.02 1.22 4.73
CA SER A 174 5.73 0.58 4.90
C SER A 174 5.45 -0.51 3.89
N ILE A 175 4.54 -1.39 4.26
CA ILE A 175 3.86 -2.30 3.35
C ILE A 175 2.41 -1.88 3.26
N SER A 176 1.90 -1.71 2.04
CA SER A 176 0.49 -1.56 1.76
C SER A 176 -0.03 -2.81 1.07
N ILE A 177 -1.12 -3.36 1.57
CA ILE A 177 -1.76 -4.58 1.07
C ILE A 177 -3.20 -4.20 0.75
N SER A 178 -3.66 -4.45 -0.48
CA SER A 178 -4.94 -3.91 -0.95
C SER A 178 -5.70 -4.84 -1.88
N SER A 179 -7.03 -4.83 -1.79
CA SER A 179 -7.92 -5.52 -2.71
C SER A 179 -7.87 -4.89 -4.10
N VAL A 180 -7.58 -5.70 -5.12
CA VAL A 180 -7.57 -5.26 -6.52
C VAL A 180 -8.94 -4.77 -6.98
N GLU A 181 -10.00 -5.53 -6.66
CA GLU A 181 -11.35 -5.21 -7.11
C GLU A 181 -11.87 -3.91 -6.48
N ILE A 182 -11.76 -3.80 -5.15
CA ILE A 182 -12.29 -2.63 -4.42
C ILE A 182 -11.45 -1.40 -4.75
N ARG A 183 -10.12 -1.53 -4.87
CA ARG A 183 -9.24 -0.44 -5.31
C ARG A 183 -9.63 0.07 -6.70
N LYS A 184 -9.94 -0.81 -7.66
CA LYS A 184 -10.41 -0.40 -9.00
C LYS A 184 -11.72 0.39 -8.91
N GLN A 185 -12.68 -0.06 -8.10
CA GLN A 185 -13.93 0.66 -7.88
C GLN A 185 -13.65 2.06 -7.29
N TRP A 186 -12.79 2.14 -6.27
CA TRP A 186 -12.38 3.41 -5.69
C TRP A 186 -11.73 4.34 -6.72
N LEU A 187 -10.68 3.89 -7.41
CA LEU A 187 -9.94 4.70 -8.38
C LEU A 187 -10.83 5.19 -9.53
N SER A 188 -11.86 4.43 -9.92
CA SER A 188 -12.84 4.88 -10.93
C SER A 188 -13.68 6.10 -10.50
N LYS A 189 -13.75 6.38 -9.19
CA LYS A 189 -14.49 7.51 -8.62
C LYS A 189 -13.59 8.69 -8.27
N VAL A 190 -12.29 8.48 -8.13
CA VAL A 190 -11.33 9.56 -7.91
C VAL A 190 -11.14 10.31 -9.22
N LYS A 191 -11.62 11.55 -9.28
CA LYS A 191 -11.29 12.43 -10.41
C LYS A 191 -9.80 12.77 -10.34
N PRO A 192 -9.06 12.73 -11.46
CA PRO A 192 -7.70 13.25 -11.50
C PRO A 192 -7.75 14.71 -11.05
N ILE A 193 -7.07 15.03 -9.96
CA ILE A 193 -6.94 16.42 -9.50
C ILE A 193 -6.05 17.11 -10.53
N ASP A 194 -6.58 18.11 -11.23
CA ASP A 194 -5.76 18.91 -12.12
C ASP A 194 -4.82 19.84 -11.33
N LYS A 195 -3.81 20.40 -12.00
CA LYS A 195 -2.82 21.28 -11.35
C LYS A 195 -3.46 22.49 -10.65
N THR A 196 -4.59 22.97 -11.15
CA THR A 196 -5.30 24.15 -10.63
C THR A 196 -6.02 23.80 -9.33
N GLU A 197 -6.68 22.65 -9.29
CA GLU A 197 -7.36 22.12 -8.11
C GLU A 197 -6.36 21.75 -7.02
N TRP A 198 -5.22 21.17 -7.38
CA TRP A 198 -4.09 20.96 -6.47
C TRP A 198 -3.56 22.26 -5.86
N SER A 199 -3.42 23.31 -6.67
CA SER A 199 -2.97 24.61 -6.17
C SER A 199 -3.97 25.24 -5.19
N LYS A 200 -5.28 24.99 -5.35
CA LYS A 200 -6.32 25.46 -4.42
C LYS A 200 -6.27 24.69 -3.10
N ILE A 201 -6.21 23.36 -3.17
CA ILE A 201 -6.06 22.49 -1.99
C ILE A 201 -4.83 22.90 -1.19
N ARG A 202 -3.68 23.08 -1.86
CA ARG A 202 -2.43 23.50 -1.21
C ARG A 202 -2.54 24.87 -0.53
N LYS A 203 -3.21 25.84 -1.16
CA LYS A 203 -3.42 27.18 -0.56
C LYS A 203 -4.29 27.09 0.69
N ASN A 204 -5.37 26.31 0.66
CA ASN A 204 -6.26 26.13 1.81
C ASN A 204 -5.55 25.47 3.01
N ILE A 205 -4.76 24.41 2.75
CA ILE A 205 -3.93 23.78 3.79
C ILE A 205 -2.99 24.81 4.41
N ILE A 206 -2.29 25.60 3.59
CA ILE A 206 -1.34 26.60 4.09
C ILE A 206 -2.05 27.72 4.88
N SER A 207 -3.26 28.13 4.49
CA SER A 207 -4.01 29.16 5.22
C SER A 207 -4.52 28.67 6.57
N GLU A 208 -5.00 27.42 6.66
CA GLU A 208 -5.45 26.82 7.92
C GLU A 208 -4.27 26.66 8.90
N TYR A 209 -3.10 26.24 8.42
CA TYR A 209 -1.90 26.17 9.27
C TYR A 209 -1.36 27.53 9.73
N ARG A 210 -1.78 28.64 9.10
CA ARG A 210 -1.35 30.00 9.45
C ARG A 210 -2.34 30.74 10.36
N SER A 211 -3.59 30.29 10.47
CA SER A 211 -4.57 30.89 11.38
C SER A 211 -4.39 30.47 12.84
N ASP A 212 -3.57 29.45 13.08
CA ASP A 212 -3.33 28.86 14.42
C ASP A 212 -2.02 29.37 15.07
N TRP A 213 -1.44 30.47 14.56
CA TRP A 213 -0.27 31.17 15.14
C TRP A 213 -0.60 32.60 15.53
#